data_AF-A0ABD1PSZ8-F1
#
_entry.id   AF-A0ABD1PSZ8-F1
#
_cell.length_a   1.000
_cell.length_b   1.000
_cell.length_c   1.000
_cell.angle_alpha   90.00
_cell.angle_beta   90.00
_cell.angle_gamma   90.00
#
_symmetry.space_group_name_H-M   'P 1'
#
loop_
_entity.id
_entity.type
_entity.pdbx_description
1 polymer ?
#
loop_
_entity_poly.entity_id
_entity_poly.type
_entity_poly.pdbx_seq_one_letter_code
_entity_poly.pdbx_strand_id
1 'polypeptide(L)'
;MTVTTILIRPPICLNPSKFNGGFSKPSLKSTFFSSRASFQCRCIKHEGTPKGPESEGFSVLESDTPCDFGSIWSSMGFYVFSIHVPLSFGGLSLAAKVLHQTVLDPQIQAFLILVIQTMELSIVLLLFKCPGKPHHSLLDFFHVNKASEERSWLLGSLLGFGLLVSLVFITSIVADRLIGPKDVNNPFLKEILLTGSSSTMACILVYCIVTPLLEEVVYRGFLLTSLASTMKWHQSVAISSLVFSAAHFSCENFLQLFIIGFVLGCTYCWTGNLSSSILTHSLYNALTLFLTFIS
;
A
#
# COMPACT_ATOMS: atom_id res chain seq x y z
N MET A 1 -7.38 49.95 -4.61
CA MET A 1 -8.40 50.15 -3.56
C MET A 1 -7.98 49.33 -2.35
N THR A 2 -8.02 49.92 -1.15
CA THR A 2 -8.00 49.26 0.17
C THR A 2 -9.34 48.53 0.40
N VAL A 3 -9.58 47.62 1.36
CA VAL A 3 -8.89 47.07 2.58
C VAL A 3 -9.08 45.52 2.57
N THR A 4 -8.71 44.65 3.53
CA THR A 4 -8.37 44.73 4.97
C THR A 4 -7.39 43.61 5.37
N THR A 5 -6.71 43.74 6.53
CA THR A 5 -5.84 42.70 7.14
C THR A 5 -6.57 41.90 8.23
N ILE A 6 -6.34 40.59 8.34
CA ILE A 6 -6.25 39.89 9.65
C ILE A 6 -5.06 38.91 9.60
N LEU A 7 -4.21 38.96 10.63
CA LEU A 7 -3.05 38.08 10.82
C LEU A 7 -3.11 37.54 12.25
N ILE A 8 -3.16 36.21 12.43
CA ILE A 8 -3.21 35.58 13.76
C ILE A 8 -1.88 34.86 14.02
N ARG A 9 -1.12 35.36 15.01
CA ARG A 9 0.00 34.63 15.62
C ARG A 9 -0.49 33.86 16.86
N PRO A 10 -0.05 32.61 17.10
CA PRO A 10 -0.04 32.04 18.44
C PRO A 10 1.07 32.70 19.29
N PRO A 11 0.93 32.74 20.64
CA PRO A 11 1.82 33.51 21.51
C PRO A 11 3.13 32.81 21.86
N ILE A 12 4.17 33.61 22.09
CA ILE A 12 5.38 33.20 22.84
C ILE A 12 5.11 33.48 24.32
N CYS A 13 5.27 32.47 25.18
CA CYS A 13 5.32 32.66 26.63
C CYS A 13 6.69 32.24 27.18
N LEU A 14 7.25 33.06 28.06
CA LEU A 14 8.63 32.98 28.52
C LEU A 14 8.80 32.03 29.72
N ASN A 15 10.01 31.48 29.86
CA ASN A 15 10.43 30.63 30.97
C ASN A 15 11.09 31.48 32.08
N PRO A 16 10.51 31.58 33.31
CA PRO A 16 11.18 32.18 34.45
C PRO A 16 12.11 31.17 35.14
N SER A 17 13.39 31.52 35.27
CA SER A 17 14.42 30.62 35.79
C SER A 17 14.74 30.86 37.28
N LYS A 18 15.07 29.76 37.99
CA LYS A 18 15.74 29.67 39.32
C LYS A 18 15.07 30.38 40.52
N PHE A 19 14.88 29.64 41.63
CA PHE A 19 15.64 29.86 42.88
C PHE A 19 15.50 28.67 43.87
N ASN A 20 16.30 28.65 44.93
CA ASN A 20 16.51 27.56 45.91
C ASN A 20 15.29 27.21 46.80
N GLY A 21 15.27 26.00 47.39
CA GLY A 21 14.53 25.78 48.65
C GLY A 21 14.21 24.35 49.12
N GLY A 22 15.18 23.66 49.73
CA GLY A 22 15.04 22.80 50.94
C GLY A 22 13.92 21.74 51.16
N PHE A 23 14.36 20.57 51.65
CA PHE A 23 13.71 19.69 52.66
C PHE A 23 12.43 18.86 52.38
N SER A 24 12.62 17.53 52.47
CA SER A 24 11.83 16.54 53.25
C SER A 24 10.37 16.15 52.92
N LYS A 25 10.23 14.83 52.70
CA LYS A 25 9.06 13.93 52.92
C LYS A 25 8.61 13.88 54.41
N PRO A 26 7.48 13.21 54.79
CA PRO A 26 6.34 12.67 54.00
C PRO A 26 4.92 12.91 54.60
N SER A 27 3.89 12.40 53.91
CA SER A 27 2.67 11.75 54.46
C SER A 27 1.63 12.54 55.29
N LEU A 28 0.41 12.68 54.73
CA LEU A 28 -0.80 12.11 55.35
C LEU A 28 -1.96 11.95 54.32
N LYS A 29 -3.03 11.22 54.68
CA LYS A 29 -4.26 11.06 53.88
C LYS A 29 -5.46 11.71 54.58
N SER A 30 -6.26 12.51 53.87
CA SER A 30 -7.73 12.57 54.05
C SER A 30 -8.45 13.31 52.92
N THR A 31 -9.70 12.90 52.72
CA THR A 31 -10.69 13.17 51.67
C THR A 31 -11.26 14.60 51.56
N PHE A 32 -11.67 14.95 50.32
CA PHE A 32 -12.73 15.92 49.93
C PHE A 32 -12.50 17.41 50.33
N PHE A 33 -12.68 18.41 49.46
CA PHE A 33 -13.66 18.56 48.37
C PHE A 33 -13.16 19.48 47.23
N SER A 34 -13.88 19.45 46.09
CA SER A 34 -14.02 20.51 45.08
C SER A 34 -12.94 20.75 44.00
N SER A 35 -13.40 20.57 42.75
CA SER A 35 -13.06 21.35 41.54
C SER A 35 -11.59 21.52 41.14
N ARG A 36 -11.08 20.57 40.34
CA ARG A 36 -10.24 20.92 39.17
C ARG A 36 -10.54 19.98 38.02
N ALA A 37 -10.95 20.53 36.88
CA ALA A 37 -11.26 19.77 35.67
C ALA A 37 -9.97 19.22 35.05
N SER A 38 -9.65 17.96 35.37
CA SER A 38 -8.59 17.21 34.70
C SER A 38 -9.17 16.52 33.46
N PHE A 39 -8.60 16.79 32.28
CA PHE A 39 -8.88 16.01 31.07
C PHE A 39 -8.19 14.64 31.18
N GLN A 40 -8.71 13.81 32.08
CA GLN A 40 -8.27 12.44 32.27
C GLN A 40 -8.80 11.60 31.12
N CYS A 41 -7.96 11.34 30.12
CA CYS A 41 -8.30 10.49 28.98
C CYS A 41 -8.61 9.08 29.48
N ARG A 42 -9.90 8.78 29.62
CA ARG A 42 -10.39 7.54 30.21
C ARG A 42 -10.43 6.48 29.12
N CYS A 43 -9.47 5.55 29.14
CA CYS A 43 -9.50 4.36 28.30
C CYS A 43 -10.74 3.53 28.64
N ILE A 44 -11.82 3.73 27.89
CA ILE A 44 -12.98 2.84 27.92
C ILE A 44 -12.53 1.55 27.27
N LYS A 45 -12.27 0.51 28.08
CA LYS A 45 -12.32 -0.86 27.58
C LYS A 45 -13.73 -1.10 27.09
N HIS A 46 -13.93 -1.06 25.78
CA HIS A 46 -15.13 -1.63 25.20
C HIS A 46 -14.97 -3.14 25.29
N GLU A 47 -15.74 -3.79 26.17
CA GLU A 47 -15.83 -5.24 26.13
C GLU A 47 -16.42 -5.64 24.78
N GLY A 48 -15.74 -6.57 24.09
CA GLY A 48 -16.11 -7.00 22.76
C GLY A 48 -17.38 -7.84 22.81
N THR A 49 -18.46 -7.37 22.19
CA THR A 49 -19.58 -8.25 21.83
C THR A 49 -19.04 -9.39 20.96
N PRO A 50 -19.21 -10.66 21.33
CA PRO A 50 -18.74 -11.78 20.52
C PRO A 50 -19.45 -11.77 19.17
N LYS A 51 -18.69 -11.67 18.08
CA LYS A 51 -19.20 -11.78 16.71
C LYS A 51 -19.38 -13.26 16.36
N GLY A 52 -20.39 -13.56 15.53
CA GLY A 52 -20.79 -14.94 15.21
C GLY A 52 -19.72 -15.76 14.47
N PRO A 53 -19.82 -17.11 14.51
CA PRO A 53 -18.69 -18.04 14.31
C PRO A 53 -18.28 -18.30 12.84
N GLU A 54 -18.50 -17.36 11.93
CA GLU A 54 -18.38 -17.62 10.47
C GLU A 54 -17.04 -17.22 9.82
N SER A 55 -16.06 -16.64 10.54
CA SER A 55 -14.85 -16.09 9.90
C SER A 55 -13.48 -16.48 10.45
N GLU A 56 -13.40 -17.30 11.50
CA GLU A 56 -12.10 -17.61 12.16
C GLU A 56 -11.19 -18.57 11.36
N GLY A 57 -11.72 -19.26 10.35
CA GLY A 57 -10.96 -20.29 9.61
C GLY A 57 -10.04 -19.79 8.49
N PHE A 58 -10.40 -18.73 7.76
CA PHE A 58 -9.69 -18.38 6.51
C PHE A 58 -8.57 -17.36 6.71
N SER A 59 -8.87 -16.20 7.30
CA SER A 59 -7.93 -15.07 7.36
C SER A 59 -7.11 -15.06 8.65
N VAL A 60 -5.81 -14.78 8.53
CA VAL A 60 -4.83 -14.71 9.63
C VAL A 60 -4.54 -13.26 10.06
N LEU A 61 -5.15 -12.26 9.40
CA LEU A 61 -4.96 -10.85 9.76
C LEU A 61 -5.72 -10.52 11.05
N GLU A 62 -4.99 -10.12 12.10
CA GLU A 62 -5.56 -9.74 13.39
C GLU A 62 -6.28 -8.39 13.31
N SER A 63 -7.41 -8.24 14.01
CA SER A 63 -8.19 -6.99 14.07
C SER A 63 -7.64 -6.04 15.13
N ASP A 64 -6.34 -5.73 15.02
CA ASP A 64 -5.62 -4.91 15.98
C ASP A 64 -6.01 -3.41 15.87
N THR A 65 -5.58 -2.59 16.83
CA THR A 65 -6.20 -1.26 17.12
C THR A 65 -6.55 -0.45 15.86
N PRO A 66 -7.84 -0.10 15.63
CA PRO A 66 -8.30 0.40 14.35
C PRO A 66 -7.69 1.77 14.02
N CYS A 67 -7.11 1.87 12.83
CA CYS A 67 -6.73 3.15 12.25
C CYS A 67 -8.00 3.94 11.91
N ASP A 68 -8.12 5.20 12.36
CA ASP A 68 -9.33 6.01 12.14
C ASP A 68 -9.73 6.00 10.67
N PHE A 69 -10.96 5.58 10.35
CA PHE A 69 -11.38 5.30 8.97
C PHE A 69 -11.16 6.50 8.01
N GLY A 70 -11.42 7.72 8.48
CA GLY A 70 -11.14 8.95 7.71
C GLY A 70 -9.64 9.20 7.47
N SER A 71 -8.77 8.74 8.36
CA SER A 71 -7.31 8.85 8.21
C SER A 71 -6.75 7.86 7.19
N ILE A 72 -7.37 6.69 7.02
CA ILE A 72 -7.04 5.72 5.96
C ILE A 72 -7.25 6.39 4.59
N TRP A 73 -8.46 6.88 4.31
CA TRP A 73 -8.79 7.52 3.04
C TRP A 73 -8.04 8.82 2.80
N SER A 74 -7.78 9.62 3.84
CA SER A 74 -6.93 10.81 3.71
C SER A 74 -5.48 10.46 3.35
N SER A 75 -4.94 9.36 3.88
CA SER A 75 -3.57 8.92 3.58
C SER A 75 -3.47 8.30 2.19
N MET A 76 -4.47 7.50 1.80
CA MET A 76 -4.54 6.92 0.46
C MET A 76 -4.76 7.99 -0.62
N GLY A 77 -5.61 8.98 -0.37
CA GLY A 77 -5.80 10.13 -1.26
C GLY A 77 -4.53 10.97 -1.39
N PHE A 78 -3.80 11.20 -0.29
CA PHE A 78 -2.50 11.87 -0.34
C PHE A 78 -1.50 11.09 -1.21
N TYR A 79 -1.36 9.78 -1.01
CA TYR A 79 -0.51 8.93 -1.84
C TYR A 79 -0.90 8.98 -3.32
N VAL A 80 -2.17 8.69 -3.67
CA VAL A 80 -2.61 8.62 -5.07
C VAL A 80 -2.41 9.95 -5.79
N PHE A 81 -2.87 11.07 -5.21
CA PHE A 81 -2.88 12.36 -5.91
C PHE A 81 -1.57 13.17 -5.78
N SER A 82 -0.76 12.94 -4.74
CA SER A 82 0.46 13.71 -4.47
C SER A 82 1.75 12.97 -4.80
N ILE A 83 1.69 11.65 -4.97
CA ILE A 83 2.86 10.79 -5.22
C ILE A 83 2.62 9.96 -6.49
N HIS A 84 1.68 9.00 -6.45
CA HIS A 84 1.52 8.00 -7.51
C HIS A 84 1.20 8.61 -8.87
N VAL A 85 0.15 9.45 -8.96
CA VAL A 85 -0.24 10.08 -10.23
C VAL A 85 0.85 11.03 -10.78
N PRO A 86 1.42 11.95 -9.98
CA PRO A 86 2.54 12.79 -10.43
C PRO A 86 3.78 12.02 -10.91
N LEU A 87 4.12 10.89 -10.28
CA LEU A 87 5.29 10.10 -10.63
C LEU A 87 5.03 9.16 -11.82
N SER A 88 4.00 8.32 -11.75
CA SER A 88 3.70 7.31 -12.77
C SER A 88 3.25 7.91 -14.11
N PHE A 89 2.47 9.01 -14.10
CA PHE A 89 1.98 9.66 -15.33
C PHE A 89 2.73 10.95 -15.68
N GLY A 90 3.15 11.72 -14.68
CA GLY A 90 3.88 12.98 -14.89
C GLY A 90 5.40 12.82 -15.04
N GLY A 91 5.99 11.81 -14.39
CA GLY A 91 7.45 11.68 -14.25
C GLY A 91 8.20 11.55 -15.57
N LEU A 92 7.72 10.69 -16.48
CA LEU A 92 8.29 10.55 -17.82
C LEU A 92 8.19 11.83 -18.66
N SER A 93 7.05 12.54 -18.58
CA SER A 93 6.85 13.80 -19.31
C SER A 93 7.76 14.92 -18.78
N LEU A 94 7.95 14.99 -17.46
CA LEU A 94 8.91 15.91 -16.84
C LEU A 94 10.35 15.57 -17.23
N ALA A 95 10.72 14.27 -17.23
CA ALA A 95 12.04 13.82 -17.64
C ALA A 95 12.33 14.14 -19.12
N ALA A 96 11.36 13.93 -20.02
CA ALA A 96 11.45 14.34 -21.44
C ALA A 96 11.85 15.81 -21.57
N LYS A 97 11.14 16.67 -20.83
CA LYS A 97 11.32 18.13 -20.85
C LYS A 97 12.65 18.58 -20.25
N VAL A 98 13.15 17.89 -19.21
CA VAL A 98 14.47 18.15 -18.60
C VAL A 98 15.61 17.68 -19.50
N LEU A 99 15.43 16.57 -20.22
CA LEU A 99 16.39 16.06 -21.21
C LEU A 99 16.33 16.78 -22.57
N HIS A 100 15.44 17.76 -22.72
CA HIS A 100 15.15 18.47 -23.98
C HIS A 100 14.78 17.54 -25.16
N GLN A 101 14.22 16.36 -24.88
CA GLN A 101 13.78 15.37 -25.87
C GLN A 101 12.25 15.36 -26.00
N THR A 102 11.74 15.38 -27.23
CA THR A 102 10.30 15.26 -27.53
C THR A 102 9.84 13.80 -27.55
N VAL A 103 10.74 12.87 -27.86
CA VAL A 103 10.58 11.42 -27.76
C VAL A 103 11.85 10.92 -27.08
N LEU A 104 11.71 10.18 -25.97
CA LEU A 104 12.85 9.52 -25.34
C LEU A 104 13.13 8.19 -26.04
N ASP A 105 14.39 7.79 -26.09
CA ASP A 105 14.79 6.45 -26.51
C ASP A 105 14.27 5.36 -25.52
N PRO A 106 13.84 4.16 -25.98
CA PRO A 106 13.29 3.12 -25.11
C PRO A 106 14.22 2.65 -23.99
N GLN A 107 15.55 2.66 -24.18
CA GLN A 107 16.49 2.36 -23.11
C GLN A 107 16.49 3.46 -22.05
N ILE A 108 16.44 4.73 -22.46
CA ILE A 108 16.32 5.86 -21.52
C ILE A 108 14.99 5.78 -20.75
N GLN A 109 13.88 5.44 -21.42
CA GLN A 109 12.58 5.23 -20.79
C GLN A 109 12.64 4.12 -19.73
N ALA A 110 13.22 2.97 -20.05
CA ALA A 110 13.32 1.84 -19.11
C ALA A 110 14.09 2.20 -17.83
N PHE A 111 15.21 2.93 -17.95
CA PHE A 111 15.96 3.42 -16.80
C PHE A 111 15.20 4.49 -16.01
N LEU A 112 14.48 5.40 -16.68
CA LEU A 112 13.66 6.40 -16.00
C LEU A 112 12.49 5.78 -15.24
N ILE A 113 11.79 4.80 -15.82
CA ILE A 113 10.70 4.06 -15.14
C ILE A 113 11.25 3.36 -13.88
N LEU A 114 12.40 2.69 -13.99
CA LEU A 114 13.07 2.07 -12.84
C LEU A 114 13.44 3.09 -11.76
N VAL A 115 13.99 4.25 -12.11
CA VAL A 115 14.35 5.32 -11.16
C VAL A 115 13.10 5.92 -10.50
N ILE A 116 12.06 6.23 -11.28
CA ILE A 116 10.80 6.80 -10.80
C ILE A 116 10.12 5.85 -9.81
N GLN A 117 9.95 4.57 -10.17
CA GLN A 117 9.32 3.58 -9.30
C GLN A 117 10.17 3.27 -8.04
N THR A 118 11.50 3.26 -8.16
CA THR A 118 12.39 3.09 -7.00
C THR A 118 12.31 4.30 -6.05
N MET A 119 12.14 5.50 -6.59
CA MET A 119 11.92 6.72 -5.80
C MET A 119 10.53 6.70 -5.14
N GLU A 120 9.48 6.28 -5.86
CA GLU A 120 8.13 6.15 -5.30
C GLU A 120 8.10 5.15 -4.13
N LEU A 121 8.67 3.95 -4.33
CA LEU A 121 8.89 2.96 -3.27
C LEU A 121 9.66 3.55 -2.09
N SER A 122 10.75 4.30 -2.34
CA SER A 122 11.54 4.92 -1.28
C SER A 122 10.74 5.96 -0.48
N ILE A 123 9.90 6.76 -1.14
CA ILE A 123 9.02 7.74 -0.49
C ILE A 123 7.97 7.03 0.37
N VAL A 124 7.32 5.98 -0.16
CA VAL A 124 6.33 5.17 0.58
C VAL A 124 6.95 4.52 1.83
N LEU A 125 8.12 3.89 1.68
CA LEU A 125 8.84 3.28 2.81
C LEU A 125 9.30 4.31 3.84
N LEU A 126 9.63 5.55 3.44
CA LEU A 126 9.93 6.63 4.37
C LEU A 126 8.68 7.12 5.11
N LEU A 127 7.55 7.30 4.42
CA LEU A 127 6.28 7.72 5.02
C LEU A 127 5.78 6.73 6.08
N PHE A 128 5.87 5.43 5.81
CA PHE A 128 5.53 4.37 6.77
C PHE A 128 6.59 4.17 7.88
N LYS A 129 7.75 4.84 7.79
CA LYS A 129 8.81 4.81 8.83
C LYS A 129 8.84 6.06 9.71
N CYS A 130 8.12 7.13 9.36
CA CYS A 130 8.13 8.39 10.11
C CYS A 130 7.54 8.24 11.53
N PRO A 131 8.33 8.42 12.61
CA PRO A 131 7.87 8.18 13.97
C PRO A 131 7.01 9.35 14.47
N GLY A 132 5.68 9.25 14.31
CA GLY A 132 4.73 10.28 14.75
C GLY A 132 3.27 9.84 14.90
N LYS A 133 2.92 8.62 14.49
CA LYS A 133 1.61 7.99 14.71
C LYS A 133 1.82 6.53 15.15
N PRO A 134 0.92 5.93 15.94
CA PRO A 134 0.94 4.50 16.22
C PRO A 134 0.49 3.74 14.98
N HIS A 135 1.44 3.26 14.20
CA HIS A 135 1.17 2.36 13.08
C HIS A 135 2.31 1.35 12.94
N HIS A 136 1.97 0.18 12.41
CA HIS A 136 2.80 -1.02 12.38
C HIS A 136 4.17 -0.71 11.74
N SER A 137 5.25 -1.24 12.31
CA SER A 137 6.56 -1.06 11.70
C SER A 137 6.61 -1.83 10.38
N LEU A 138 7.35 -1.32 9.40
CA LEU A 138 7.45 -1.99 8.10
C LEU A 138 7.98 -3.42 8.18
N LEU A 139 8.66 -3.79 9.27
CA LEU A 139 9.15 -5.16 9.50
C LEU A 139 8.03 -6.10 9.96
N ASP A 140 6.98 -5.59 10.60
CA ASP A 140 5.86 -6.41 11.09
C ASP A 140 5.07 -7.05 9.92
N PHE A 141 4.99 -6.38 8.76
CA PHE A 141 4.39 -6.94 7.53
C PHE A 141 5.17 -8.13 6.93
N PHE A 142 6.46 -8.23 7.24
CA PHE A 142 7.33 -9.35 6.84
C PHE A 142 7.57 -10.35 7.98
N HIS A 143 7.06 -10.06 9.19
CA HIS A 143 7.26 -10.91 10.34
C HIS A 143 6.28 -12.10 10.29
N VAL A 144 6.82 -13.31 10.36
CA VAL A 144 6.02 -14.54 10.31
C VAL A 144 5.24 -14.66 11.62
N ASN A 145 3.99 -14.20 11.61
CA ASN A 145 3.12 -14.30 12.77
C ASN A 145 2.85 -15.79 13.07
N LYS A 146 2.59 -16.16 14.33
CA LYS A 146 2.74 -17.56 14.78
C LYS A 146 1.80 -18.57 14.08
N ALA A 147 0.64 -18.11 13.63
CA ALA A 147 -0.29 -18.91 12.82
C ALA A 147 0.21 -19.16 11.36
N SER A 148 1.21 -18.43 10.89
CA SER A 148 1.91 -18.70 9.62
C SER A 148 2.96 -19.82 9.75
N GLU A 149 3.31 -20.30 10.95
CA GLU A 149 4.21 -21.46 11.09
C GLU A 149 3.56 -22.76 10.58
N GLU A 150 2.24 -22.91 10.71
CA GLU A 150 1.50 -24.05 10.14
C GLU A 150 1.21 -23.88 8.63
N ARG A 151 1.08 -22.64 8.16
CA ARG A 151 0.73 -22.32 6.76
C ARG A 151 1.96 -21.87 5.98
N SER A 152 2.62 -22.82 5.30
CA SER A 152 3.76 -22.53 4.42
C SER A 152 3.42 -21.43 3.40
N TRP A 153 4.01 -20.25 3.60
CA TRP A 153 3.76 -19.07 2.75
C TRP A 153 4.19 -19.30 1.30
N LEU A 154 5.22 -20.13 1.07
CA LEU A 154 5.64 -20.57 -0.25
C LEU A 154 4.54 -21.38 -0.96
N LEU A 155 3.90 -22.33 -0.26
CA LEU A 155 2.78 -23.09 -0.81
C LEU A 155 1.58 -22.19 -1.10
N GLY A 156 1.27 -21.24 -0.21
CA GLY A 156 0.27 -20.20 -0.45
C GLY A 156 0.56 -19.33 -1.68
N SER A 157 1.84 -19.05 -1.94
CA SER A 157 2.29 -18.28 -3.11
C SER A 157 2.10 -19.07 -4.42
N LEU A 158 2.44 -20.36 -4.41
CA LEU A 158 2.29 -21.24 -5.57
C LEU A 158 0.81 -21.52 -5.88
N LEU A 159 -0.01 -21.75 -4.86
CA LEU A 159 -1.46 -21.91 -5.01
C LEU A 159 -2.13 -20.61 -5.48
N GLY A 160 -1.72 -19.46 -4.93
CA GLY A 160 -2.16 -18.14 -5.36
C GLY A 160 -1.80 -17.86 -6.82
N PHE A 161 -0.58 -18.17 -7.23
CA PHE A 161 -0.13 -18.01 -8.63
C PHE A 161 -0.89 -18.93 -9.59
N GLY A 162 -1.06 -20.21 -9.25
CA GLY A 162 -1.84 -21.15 -10.06
C GLY A 162 -3.31 -20.73 -10.21
N LEU A 163 -3.93 -20.27 -9.12
CA LEU A 163 -5.29 -19.72 -9.13
C LEU A 163 -5.37 -18.42 -9.96
N LEU A 164 -4.41 -17.51 -9.82
CA LEU A 164 -4.36 -16.25 -10.54
C LEU A 164 -4.27 -16.47 -12.05
N VAL A 165 -3.31 -17.26 -12.51
CA VAL A 165 -3.14 -17.60 -13.93
C VAL A 165 -4.39 -18.29 -14.48
N SER A 166 -5.00 -19.21 -13.71
CA SER A 166 -6.23 -19.91 -14.13
C SER A 166 -7.41 -18.95 -14.29
N LEU A 167 -7.64 -18.05 -13.33
CA LEU A 167 -8.73 -17.07 -13.38
C LEU A 167 -8.52 -16.07 -14.53
N VAL A 168 -7.31 -15.52 -14.66
CA VAL A 168 -6.90 -14.60 -15.74
C VAL A 168 -7.15 -15.23 -17.11
N PHE A 169 -6.75 -16.49 -17.30
CA PHE A 169 -6.95 -17.21 -18.57
C PHE A 169 -8.44 -17.43 -18.88
N ILE A 170 -9.24 -17.81 -17.88
CA ILE A 170 -10.69 -17.97 -18.03
C ILE A 170 -11.36 -16.64 -18.37
N THR A 171 -11.00 -15.54 -17.69
CA THR A 171 -11.62 -14.24 -17.97
C THR A 171 -11.16 -13.61 -19.27
N SER A 172 -9.94 -13.86 -19.74
CA SER A 172 -9.52 -13.52 -21.11
C SER A 172 -10.36 -14.26 -22.15
N ILE A 173 -10.56 -15.58 -22.01
CA ILE A 173 -11.42 -16.35 -22.92
C ILE A 173 -12.86 -15.82 -22.92
N VAL A 174 -13.40 -15.43 -21.76
CA VAL A 174 -14.74 -14.83 -21.67
C VAL A 174 -14.79 -13.44 -22.32
N ALA A 175 -13.75 -12.62 -22.14
CA ALA A 175 -13.64 -11.30 -22.78
C ALA A 175 -13.56 -11.42 -24.32
N ASP A 176 -12.69 -12.30 -24.85
CA ASP A 176 -12.55 -12.56 -26.28
C ASP A 176 -13.87 -12.98 -26.94
N ARG A 177 -14.74 -13.70 -26.19
CA ARG A 177 -16.04 -14.19 -26.66
C ARG A 177 -17.17 -13.16 -26.57
N LEU A 178 -17.07 -12.16 -25.70
CA LEU A 178 -18.11 -11.15 -25.46
C LEU A 178 -17.80 -9.79 -26.09
N ILE A 179 -16.52 -9.40 -26.14
CA ILE A 179 -16.03 -8.09 -26.58
C ILE A 179 -15.26 -8.22 -27.91
N GLY A 180 -14.73 -9.41 -28.19
CA GLY A 180 -13.81 -9.68 -29.30
C GLY A 180 -12.36 -9.74 -28.83
N PRO A 181 -11.48 -10.45 -29.57
CA PRO A 181 -10.09 -10.63 -29.19
C PRO A 181 -9.34 -9.30 -29.15
N LYS A 182 -8.51 -9.11 -28.12
CA LYS A 182 -7.58 -7.98 -28.00
C LYS A 182 -6.16 -8.49 -27.81
N ASP A 183 -5.20 -7.80 -28.40
CA ASP A 183 -3.78 -8.04 -28.12
C ASP A 183 -3.47 -7.76 -26.65
N VAL A 184 -3.08 -8.80 -25.92
CA VAL A 184 -2.59 -8.71 -24.53
C VAL A 184 -1.18 -8.09 -24.48
N ASN A 185 -0.52 -7.95 -25.63
CA ASN A 185 0.84 -7.48 -25.78
C ASN A 185 0.90 -5.96 -25.69
N ASN A 186 1.58 -5.42 -24.68
CA ASN A 186 1.89 -4.00 -24.63
C ASN A 186 3.07 -3.69 -25.59
N PRO A 187 2.86 -2.96 -26.70
CA PRO A 187 3.90 -2.78 -27.73
C PRO A 187 5.09 -1.97 -27.21
N PHE A 188 4.86 -1.01 -26.33
CA PHE A 188 5.89 -0.21 -25.65
C PHE A 188 6.79 -1.09 -24.76
N LEU A 189 6.19 -2.05 -24.04
CA LEU A 189 6.92 -3.00 -23.21
C LEU A 189 7.78 -3.94 -24.09
N LYS A 190 7.24 -4.38 -25.23
CA LYS A 190 7.95 -5.20 -26.22
C LYS A 190 9.13 -4.46 -26.86
N GLU A 191 8.95 -3.18 -27.22
CA GLU A 191 10.01 -2.32 -27.75
C GLU A 191 11.17 -2.16 -26.74
N ILE A 192 10.86 -1.86 -25.47
CA ILE A 192 11.84 -1.79 -24.38
C ILE A 192 12.61 -3.12 -24.22
N LEU A 193 11.92 -4.26 -24.27
CA LEU A 193 12.54 -5.58 -24.11
C LEU A 193 13.50 -5.93 -25.26
N LEU A 194 13.17 -5.52 -26.50
CA LEU A 194 13.94 -5.81 -27.71
C LEU A 194 15.08 -4.81 -27.98
N THR A 195 15.07 -3.63 -27.35
CA THR A 195 16.06 -2.56 -27.60
C THR A 195 17.50 -2.95 -27.20
N GLY A 196 17.70 -3.63 -26.07
CA GLY A 196 19.02 -4.13 -25.68
C GLY A 196 19.09 -4.67 -24.25
N SER A 197 20.09 -5.50 -23.95
CA SER A 197 20.19 -6.22 -22.67
C SER A 197 20.12 -5.33 -21.41
N SER A 198 20.59 -4.08 -21.50
CA SER A 198 20.47 -3.09 -20.42
C SER A 198 19.04 -2.60 -20.20
N SER A 199 18.25 -2.36 -21.26
CA SER A 199 16.83 -1.99 -21.14
C SER A 199 15.99 -3.20 -20.71
N THR A 200 16.28 -4.40 -21.23
CA THR A 200 15.67 -5.67 -20.79
C THR A 200 15.88 -5.87 -19.28
N MET A 201 17.11 -5.69 -18.77
CA MET A 201 17.42 -5.83 -17.34
C MET A 201 16.69 -4.78 -16.48
N ALA A 202 16.72 -3.50 -16.89
CA ALA A 202 15.99 -2.45 -16.17
C ALA A 202 14.48 -2.72 -16.12
N CYS A 203 13.91 -3.21 -17.23
CA CYS A 203 12.51 -3.62 -17.35
C CYS A 203 12.15 -4.78 -16.42
N ILE A 204 12.98 -5.83 -16.36
CA ILE A 204 12.78 -6.97 -15.45
C ILE A 204 12.82 -6.50 -13.99
N LEU A 205 13.81 -5.68 -13.62
CA LEU A 205 13.94 -5.17 -12.25
C LEU A 205 12.71 -4.35 -11.83
N VAL A 206 12.24 -3.43 -12.68
CA VAL A 206 11.08 -2.60 -12.32
C VAL A 206 9.77 -3.39 -12.32
N TYR A 207 9.49 -4.15 -13.38
CA TYR A 207 8.19 -4.79 -13.58
C TYR A 207 7.99 -6.03 -12.69
N CYS A 208 9.05 -6.78 -12.40
CA CYS A 208 8.97 -8.02 -11.64
C CYS A 208 9.41 -7.87 -10.16
N ILE A 209 10.04 -6.77 -9.76
CA ILE A 209 10.52 -6.58 -8.36
C ILE A 209 10.03 -5.25 -7.76
N VAL A 210 10.40 -4.11 -8.33
CA VAL A 210 10.14 -2.80 -7.69
C VAL A 210 8.65 -2.48 -7.65
N THR A 211 7.94 -2.63 -8.77
CA THR A 211 6.49 -2.35 -8.85
C THR A 211 5.67 -3.31 -7.97
N PRO A 212 5.84 -4.64 -8.01
CA PRO A 212 5.18 -5.54 -7.05
C PRO A 212 5.48 -5.18 -5.58
N LEU A 213 6.73 -4.85 -5.24
CA LEU A 213 7.09 -4.50 -3.86
C LEU A 213 6.40 -3.20 -3.39
N LEU A 214 6.34 -2.18 -4.24
CA LEU A 214 5.60 -0.93 -3.98
C LEU A 214 4.11 -1.20 -3.78
N GLU A 215 3.50 -1.91 -4.74
CA GLU A 215 2.06 -2.11 -4.76
C GLU A 215 1.59 -3.04 -3.62
N GLU A 216 2.30 -4.11 -3.32
CA GLU A 216 1.95 -4.94 -2.16
C GLU A 216 2.09 -4.17 -0.84
N VAL A 217 3.13 -3.35 -0.67
CA VAL A 217 3.29 -2.51 0.55
C VAL A 217 2.14 -1.50 0.70
N VAL A 218 1.68 -0.87 -0.39
CA VAL A 218 0.56 0.09 -0.34
C VAL A 218 -0.79 -0.60 -0.20
N TYR A 219 -1.14 -1.50 -1.11
CA TYR A 219 -2.50 -2.03 -1.22
C TYR A 219 -2.77 -3.20 -0.26
N ARG A 220 -1.75 -4.01 0.07
CA ARG A 220 -1.89 -5.19 0.94
C ARG A 220 -1.36 -4.90 2.35
N GLY A 221 -0.15 -4.39 2.47
CA GLY A 221 0.44 -3.93 3.74
C GLY A 221 -0.42 -2.86 4.40
N PHE A 222 -0.49 -1.65 3.82
CA PHE A 222 -1.24 -0.55 4.43
C PHE A 222 -2.77 -0.68 4.27
N LEU A 223 -3.30 -0.65 3.03
CA LEU A 223 -4.74 -0.47 2.80
C LEU A 223 -5.59 -1.66 3.27
N LEU A 224 -5.25 -2.88 2.83
CA LEU A 224 -6.02 -4.09 3.19
C LEU A 224 -6.02 -4.36 4.70
N THR A 225 -4.86 -4.28 5.36
CA THR A 225 -4.74 -4.44 6.82
C THR A 225 -5.53 -3.37 7.57
N SER A 226 -5.42 -2.10 7.16
CA SER A 226 -6.18 -1.00 7.77
C SER A 226 -7.69 -1.20 7.64
N LEU A 227 -8.17 -1.67 6.48
CA LEU A 227 -9.58 -2.01 6.29
C LEU A 227 -9.98 -3.23 7.14
N ALA A 228 -9.16 -4.29 7.22
CA ALA A 228 -9.41 -5.47 8.04
C ALA A 228 -9.53 -5.18 9.55
N SER A 229 -8.89 -4.13 10.06
CA SER A 229 -9.10 -3.66 11.45
C SER A 229 -10.53 -3.14 11.71
N THR A 230 -11.31 -2.81 10.67
CA THR A 230 -12.65 -2.18 10.79
C THR A 230 -13.80 -2.99 10.20
N MET A 231 -13.56 -3.90 9.24
CA MET A 231 -14.61 -4.68 8.55
C MET A 231 -14.20 -6.14 8.28
N LYS A 232 -15.13 -6.97 7.77
CA LYS A 232 -14.84 -8.38 7.47
C LYS A 232 -13.77 -8.49 6.38
N TRP A 233 -12.81 -9.41 6.53
CA TRP A 233 -11.67 -9.58 5.61
C TRP A 233 -12.05 -9.59 4.11
N HIS A 234 -13.14 -10.27 3.74
CA HIS A 234 -13.59 -10.36 2.35
C HIS A 234 -14.11 -9.02 1.78
N GLN A 235 -14.62 -8.12 2.63
CA GLN A 235 -14.97 -6.74 2.24
C GLN A 235 -13.68 -5.91 2.08
N SER A 236 -12.72 -6.07 2.99
CA SER A 236 -11.42 -5.42 2.93
C SER A 236 -10.64 -5.78 1.66
N VAL A 237 -10.62 -7.07 1.29
CA VAL A 237 -10.03 -7.56 0.03
C VAL A 237 -10.74 -6.90 -1.14
N ALA A 238 -12.07 -7.04 -1.27
CA ALA A 238 -12.81 -6.48 -2.40
C ALA A 238 -12.60 -4.97 -2.57
N ILE A 239 -12.60 -4.19 -1.48
CA ILE A 239 -12.35 -2.74 -1.52
C ILE A 239 -10.90 -2.43 -1.90
N SER A 240 -9.90 -3.11 -1.33
CA SER A 240 -8.50 -2.92 -1.72
C SER A 240 -8.27 -3.25 -3.20
N SER A 241 -8.86 -4.34 -3.70
CA SER A 241 -8.79 -4.74 -5.11
C SER A 241 -9.46 -3.74 -6.06
N LEU A 242 -10.57 -3.12 -5.66
CA LEU A 242 -11.20 -2.04 -6.43
C LEU A 242 -10.32 -0.78 -6.48
N VAL A 243 -9.69 -0.39 -5.37
CA VAL A 243 -8.80 0.78 -5.31
C VAL A 243 -7.51 0.52 -6.09
N PHE A 244 -6.93 -0.68 -5.99
CA PHE A 244 -5.79 -1.15 -6.80
C PHE A 244 -6.08 -1.03 -8.31
N SER A 245 -7.23 -1.55 -8.74
CA SER A 245 -7.65 -1.50 -10.15
C SER A 245 -7.93 -0.06 -10.62
N ALA A 246 -8.61 0.76 -9.81
CA ALA A 246 -8.89 2.15 -10.13
C ALA A 246 -7.62 3.01 -10.27
N ALA A 247 -6.60 2.76 -9.44
CA ALA A 247 -5.34 3.51 -9.45
C ALA A 247 -4.48 3.27 -10.70
N HIS A 248 -4.77 2.23 -11.50
CA HIS A 248 -4.14 2.02 -12.81
C HIS A 248 -4.74 2.88 -13.93
N PHE A 249 -5.88 3.56 -13.67
CA PHE A 249 -6.60 4.42 -14.63
C PHE A 249 -6.96 3.78 -15.99
N SER A 250 -6.94 2.44 -16.08
CA SER A 250 -7.26 1.69 -17.31
C SER A 250 -8.64 1.04 -17.21
N CYS A 251 -9.64 1.65 -17.88
CA CYS A 251 -11.00 1.09 -17.95
C CYS A 251 -11.04 -0.28 -18.63
N GLU A 252 -10.14 -0.54 -19.59
CA GLU A 252 -10.11 -1.79 -20.34
C GLU A 252 -9.58 -2.95 -19.48
N ASN A 253 -8.51 -2.71 -18.72
CA ASN A 253 -7.89 -3.72 -17.86
C ASN A 253 -8.57 -3.82 -16.48
N PHE A 254 -9.56 -2.97 -16.17
CA PHE A 254 -10.14 -2.82 -14.83
C PHE A 254 -10.65 -4.14 -14.21
N LEU A 255 -11.30 -5.00 -15.01
CA LEU A 255 -11.78 -6.30 -14.51
C LEU A 255 -10.62 -7.24 -14.20
N GLN A 256 -9.61 -7.29 -15.07
CA GLN A 256 -8.44 -8.15 -14.93
C GLN A 256 -7.57 -7.72 -13.74
N LEU A 257 -7.36 -6.41 -13.59
CA LEU A 257 -6.66 -5.80 -12.46
C LEU A 257 -7.43 -5.96 -11.15
N PHE A 258 -8.76 -5.95 -11.16
CA PHE A 258 -9.55 -6.31 -9.97
C PHE A 258 -9.36 -7.78 -9.58
N ILE A 259 -9.28 -8.71 -10.54
CA ILE A 259 -9.04 -10.15 -10.28
C ILE A 259 -7.62 -10.40 -9.74
N ILE A 260 -6.59 -9.81 -10.36
CA ILE A 260 -5.22 -9.78 -9.82
C ILE A 260 -5.24 -9.17 -8.41
N GLY A 261 -5.93 -8.04 -8.28
CA GLY A 261 -6.31 -7.38 -7.04
C GLY A 261 -6.72 -8.34 -5.93
N PHE A 262 -7.74 -9.17 -6.24
CA PHE A 262 -8.47 -10.03 -5.32
C PHE A 262 -7.71 -11.29 -4.94
N VAL A 263 -7.05 -11.96 -5.90
CA VAL A 263 -6.28 -13.18 -5.61
C VAL A 263 -5.10 -12.86 -4.70
N LEU A 264 -4.36 -11.78 -4.98
CA LEU A 264 -3.25 -11.32 -4.15
C LEU A 264 -3.71 -10.96 -2.72
N GLY A 265 -4.84 -10.24 -2.59
CA GLY A 265 -5.45 -9.95 -1.29
C GLY A 265 -5.84 -11.22 -0.52
N CYS A 266 -6.46 -12.21 -1.19
CA CYS A 266 -6.78 -13.51 -0.60
C CYS A 266 -5.52 -14.30 -0.19
N THR A 267 -4.46 -14.29 -1.00
CA THR A 267 -3.17 -14.93 -0.67
C THR A 267 -2.56 -14.31 0.59
N TYR A 268 -2.51 -12.97 0.71
CA TYR A 268 -2.02 -12.33 1.93
C TYR A 268 -2.92 -12.61 3.14
N CYS A 269 -4.25 -12.53 2.99
CA CYS A 269 -5.17 -12.88 4.06
C CYS A 269 -5.00 -14.33 4.55
N TRP A 270 -4.70 -15.29 3.67
CA TRP A 270 -4.58 -16.70 4.01
C TRP A 270 -3.23 -17.07 4.66
N THR A 271 -2.13 -16.44 4.26
CA THR A 271 -0.78 -16.68 4.83
C THR A 271 -0.47 -15.80 6.04
N GLY A 272 -0.98 -14.57 6.08
CA GLY A 272 -0.54 -13.53 7.02
C GLY A 272 0.84 -12.93 6.69
N ASN A 273 1.49 -13.29 5.58
CA ASN A 273 2.84 -12.87 5.24
C ASN A 273 2.88 -12.13 3.90
N LEU A 274 3.29 -10.85 3.90
CA LEU A 274 3.25 -10.01 2.69
C LEU A 274 4.13 -10.57 1.55
N SER A 275 5.20 -11.27 1.91
CA SER A 275 6.14 -11.93 0.99
C SER A 275 5.44 -12.92 0.03
N SER A 276 4.35 -13.55 0.44
CA SER A 276 3.62 -14.47 -0.45
C SER A 276 2.83 -13.76 -1.54
N SER A 277 2.28 -12.59 -1.21
CA SER A 277 1.60 -11.74 -2.18
C SER A 277 2.61 -11.15 -3.16
N ILE A 278 3.74 -10.65 -2.65
CA ILE A 278 4.86 -10.16 -3.47
C ILE A 278 5.35 -11.26 -4.42
N LEU A 279 5.61 -12.47 -3.93
CA LEU A 279 6.07 -13.59 -4.76
C LEU A 279 5.04 -13.98 -5.84
N THR A 280 3.75 -14.05 -5.48
CA THR A 280 2.67 -14.34 -6.45
C THR A 280 2.59 -13.27 -7.55
N HIS A 281 2.69 -12.00 -7.16
CA HIS A 281 2.65 -10.85 -8.07
C HIS A 281 3.89 -10.82 -8.98
N SER A 282 5.10 -10.94 -8.41
CA SER A 282 6.36 -11.04 -9.16
C SER A 282 6.38 -12.18 -10.17
N LEU A 283 5.85 -13.36 -9.83
CA LEU A 283 5.75 -14.50 -10.75
C LEU A 283 4.75 -14.24 -11.88
N TYR A 284 3.61 -13.60 -11.58
CA TYR A 284 2.61 -13.23 -12.59
C TYR A 284 3.14 -12.16 -13.57
N ASN A 285 3.84 -11.15 -13.06
CA ASN A 285 4.46 -10.12 -13.89
C ASN A 285 5.61 -10.70 -14.73
N ALA A 286 6.42 -11.61 -14.17
CA ALA A 286 7.46 -12.32 -14.92
C ALA A 286 6.89 -13.19 -16.04
N LEU A 287 5.78 -13.91 -15.80
CA LEU A 287 5.07 -14.66 -16.84
C LEU A 287 4.53 -13.74 -17.93
N THR A 288 3.89 -12.63 -17.57
CA THR A 288 3.34 -11.65 -18.52
C THR A 288 4.45 -11.01 -19.38
N LEU A 289 5.60 -10.68 -18.76
CA LEU A 289 6.76 -10.12 -19.44
C LEU A 289 7.41 -11.13 -20.39
N PHE A 290 7.51 -12.40 -19.98
CA PHE A 290 7.99 -13.50 -20.83
C PHE A 290 7.05 -13.74 -22.04
N LEU A 291 5.74 -13.77 -21.83
CA LEU A 291 4.75 -13.89 -22.90
C LEU A 291 4.84 -12.71 -23.89
N THR A 292 5.02 -11.48 -23.38
CA THR A 292 5.24 -10.28 -24.22
C THR A 292 6.52 -10.42 -25.06
N PHE A 293 7.59 -10.97 -24.49
CA PHE A 293 8.88 -11.16 -25.18
C PHE A 293 8.84 -12.18 -26.32
N ILE A 294 8.03 -13.25 -26.20
CA ILE A 294 7.91 -14.30 -27.23
C ILE A 294 6.79 -14.08 -28.25
N SER A 295 6.02 -13.00 -28.09
CA SER A 295 4.97 -12.58 -29.03
C SER A 295 5.52 -12.01 -30.35
#